data_AF-A0A8C5YEH9-F1
#
_entry.id   AF-A0A8C5YEH9-F1
#
_cell.length_a   1.000
_cell.length_b   1.000
_cell.length_c   1.000
_cell.angle_alpha   90.00
_cell.angle_beta   90.00
_cell.angle_gamma   90.00
#
_symmetry.space_group_name_H-M   'P 1'
#
loop_
_entity.id
_entity.type
_entity.pdbx_description
1 polymer ?
#
loop_
_entity_poly.entity_id
_entity_poly.type
_entity_poly.pdbx_seq_one_letter_code
_entity_poly.pdbx_strand_id
1 'polypeptide(L)'
;MTVNYGLLEHKILEMEGKHKEELDTLKEEKENLQGLVIRQTYIIQELEKQLNRATTNNSVLQKQQLELMDTVHNLVNLCTKEGVLLKGGKREEEKSFRDCADVYQAGFNKSGIYTIYINNMPEPKKVFCNMDLNGGGWTVIQHREDGSLDFQREFVVSMSDSYFS
;
A
#
# COMPACT_ATOMS: atom_id res chain seq x y z
N MET A 1 51.96 33.00 -75.68
CA MET A 1 51.22 32.42 -74.55
C MET A 1 50.17 33.43 -74.12
N THR A 2 48.93 33.27 -74.58
CA THR A 2 47.84 34.16 -74.15
C THR A 2 47.24 33.52 -72.92
N VAL A 3 47.47 34.13 -71.76
CA VAL A 3 46.86 33.68 -70.50
C VAL A 3 45.35 33.92 -70.61
N ASN A 4 44.55 32.90 -70.37
CA ASN A 4 43.10 32.90 -70.56
C ASN A 4 42.42 33.51 -69.32
N TYR A 5 42.58 34.82 -69.13
CA TYR A 5 42.12 35.57 -67.95
C TYR A 5 40.62 35.37 -67.66
N GLY A 6 39.77 35.29 -68.70
CA GLY A 6 38.32 35.08 -68.53
C GLY A 6 37.93 33.72 -67.95
N LEU A 7 38.71 32.66 -68.19
CA LEU A 7 38.44 31.34 -67.60
C LEU A 7 38.76 31.32 -66.09
N LEU A 8 39.80 32.03 -65.68
CA LEU A 8 40.19 32.12 -64.28
C LEU A 8 39.18 32.95 -63.47
N GLU A 9 38.73 34.08 -64.02
CA GLU A 9 37.69 34.93 -63.42
C GLU A 9 36.36 34.17 -63.25
N HIS A 10 35.93 33.42 -64.26
CA HIS A 10 34.74 32.58 -64.17
C HIS A 10 34.85 31.52 -63.06
N LYS A 11 36.01 30.86 -62.94
CA LYS A 11 36.23 29.81 -61.93
C LYS A 11 36.30 30.38 -60.51
N ILE A 12 36.80 31.61 -60.35
CA ILE A 12 36.78 32.33 -59.08
C ILE A 12 35.32 32.63 -58.68
N LEU A 13 34.51 33.18 -59.60
CA LEU A 13 33.10 33.47 -59.34
C LEU A 13 32.29 32.20 -58.98
N GLU A 14 32.57 31.08 -59.66
CA GLU A 14 31.93 29.80 -59.34
C GLU A 14 32.30 29.29 -57.95
N MET A 15 33.58 29.39 -57.55
CA MET A 15 34.02 29.01 -56.20
C MET A 15 33.47 29.95 -55.12
N GLU A 16 33.40 31.26 -55.39
CA GLU A 16 32.80 32.23 -54.48
C GLU A 16 31.31 31.97 -54.26
N GLY A 17 30.59 31.59 -55.33
CA GLY A 17 29.19 31.16 -55.24
C GLY A 17 29.02 29.92 -54.37
N LYS A 18 29.83 28.88 -54.60
CA LYS A 18 29.81 27.64 -53.80
C LYS A 18 30.13 27.87 -52.33
N HIS A 19 31.19 28.63 -52.04
CA HIS A 19 31.52 28.98 -50.65
C HIS A 19 30.42 29.78 -49.96
N LYS A 20 29.71 30.64 -50.69
CA LYS A 20 28.58 31.40 -50.13
C LYS A 20 27.41 30.50 -49.77
N GLU A 21 27.06 29.55 -50.63
CA GLU A 21 26.01 28.57 -50.37
C GLU A 21 26.34 27.66 -49.17
N GLU A 22 27.58 27.19 -49.07
CA GLU A 22 28.07 26.43 -47.90
C GLU A 22 28.00 27.27 -46.62
N LEU A 23 28.38 28.54 -46.68
CA LEU A 23 28.32 29.44 -45.52
C LEU A 23 26.89 29.70 -45.05
N ASP A 24 25.95 29.88 -45.98
CA ASP A 24 24.54 30.07 -45.66
C ASP A 24 23.93 28.81 -45.02
N THR A 25 24.29 27.64 -45.56
CA THR A 25 23.88 26.33 -44.99
C THR A 25 24.42 26.15 -43.57
N LEU A 26 25.71 26.40 -43.36
CA LEU A 26 26.34 26.30 -42.03
C LEU A 26 25.72 27.28 -41.03
N LYS A 27 25.30 28.46 -41.49
CA LYS A 27 24.63 29.45 -40.65
C LYS A 27 23.25 28.97 -40.21
N GLU A 28 22.48 28.35 -41.11
CA GLU A 28 21.19 27.74 -40.78
C GLU A 28 21.35 26.58 -39.80
N GLU A 29 22.30 25.67 -40.05
CA GLU A 29 22.61 24.57 -39.13
C GLU A 29 23.01 25.08 -37.74
N LYS A 30 23.81 26.15 -37.67
CA LYS A 30 24.18 26.78 -36.41
C LYS A 30 22.96 27.28 -35.63
N GLU A 31 22.05 28.00 -36.28
CA GLU A 31 20.83 28.50 -35.63
C GLU A 31 19.94 27.35 -35.15
N ASN A 32 19.83 26.28 -35.94
CA ASN A 32 19.10 25.07 -35.56
C ASN A 32 19.70 24.40 -34.32
N LEU A 33 21.03 24.25 -34.27
CA LEU A 33 21.76 23.70 -33.13
C LEU A 33 21.62 24.60 -31.90
N GLN A 34 21.72 25.92 -32.06
CA GLN A 34 21.52 26.87 -30.96
C GLN A 34 20.11 26.75 -30.37
N GLY A 35 19.09 26.61 -31.22
CA GLY A 35 17.72 26.37 -30.77
C GLY A 35 17.56 25.05 -30.00
N LEU A 36 18.25 23.98 -30.42
CA LEU A 36 18.25 22.71 -29.70
C LEU A 36 18.92 22.82 -28.33
N VAL A 37 20.07 23.49 -28.24
CA VAL A 37 20.78 23.70 -26.99
C VAL A 37 19.92 24.47 -25.99
N ILE A 38 19.27 25.56 -26.41
CA ILE A 38 18.38 26.35 -25.53
C ILE A 38 17.24 25.49 -24.98
N ARG A 39 16.59 24.70 -25.85
CA ARG A 39 15.51 23.79 -25.43
C ARG A 39 16.01 22.73 -24.45
N GLN A 40 17.17 22.13 -24.72
CA GLN A 40 17.77 21.14 -23.82
C GLN A 40 18.12 21.76 -22.46
N THR A 41 18.69 22.97 -22.43
CA THR A 41 18.98 23.69 -21.18
C THR A 41 17.72 23.88 -20.34
N TYR A 42 16.61 24.29 -20.95
CA TYR A 42 15.34 24.45 -20.23
C TYR A 42 14.82 23.13 -19.65
N ILE A 43 14.86 22.05 -20.44
CA ILE A 43 14.42 20.72 -19.99
C ILE A 43 15.28 20.23 -18.83
N ILE A 44 16.59 20.39 -18.90
CA ILE A 44 17.52 20.00 -17.84
C ILE A 44 17.19 20.74 -16.53
N GLN A 45 16.98 22.06 -16.59
CA GLN A 45 16.61 22.85 -15.41
C GLN A 45 15.30 22.37 -14.76
N GLU A 46 14.30 22.03 -15.56
CA GLU A 46 13.02 21.53 -15.01
C GLU A 46 13.19 20.13 -14.40
N LEU A 47 13.97 19.24 -15.03
CA LEU A 47 14.28 17.92 -14.48
C LEU A 47 15.05 18.03 -13.16
N GLU A 48 16.04 18.91 -13.05
CA GLU A 48 16.78 19.18 -11.81
C GLU A 48 15.84 19.65 -10.69
N LYS A 49 14.91 20.55 -11.02
CA LYS A 49 13.91 21.03 -10.06
C LYS A 49 12.98 19.92 -9.58
N GLN A 50 12.53 19.04 -10.47
CA GLN A 50 11.72 17.89 -10.11
C GLN A 50 12.49 16.89 -9.23
N LEU A 51 13.75 16.61 -9.59
CA LEU A 51 14.61 15.73 -8.81
C LEU A 51 14.86 16.26 -7.40
N ASN A 52 15.11 17.58 -7.25
CA ASN A 52 15.26 18.21 -5.95
C ASN A 52 14.01 18.07 -5.08
N ARG A 53 12.82 18.35 -5.65
CA ARG A 53 11.53 18.17 -4.95
C ARG A 53 11.32 16.71 -4.52
N ALA A 54 11.59 15.75 -5.40
CA ALA A 54 11.46 14.34 -5.10
C ALA A 54 12.43 13.91 -3.97
N THR A 55 13.66 14.41 -4.00
CA THR A 55 14.70 14.12 -2.99
C THR A 55 14.32 14.69 -1.62
N THR A 56 13.84 15.94 -1.56
CA THR A 56 13.36 16.55 -0.30
C THR A 56 12.14 15.83 0.27
N ASN A 57 11.18 15.43 -0.57
CA ASN A 57 10.03 14.67 -0.11
C ASN A 57 10.46 13.30 0.45
N ASN A 58 11.44 12.65 -0.19
CA ASN A 58 12.00 11.39 0.29
C ASN A 58 12.70 11.58 1.65
N SER A 59 13.50 12.63 1.84
CA SER A 59 14.15 12.88 3.14
C SER A 59 13.16 13.22 4.26
N VAL A 60 12.07 13.92 3.96
CA VAL A 60 10.97 14.15 4.93
C VAL A 60 10.28 12.84 5.30
N LEU A 61 9.97 11.99 4.31
CA LEU A 61 9.35 10.69 4.56
C LEU A 61 10.28 9.77 5.35
N GLN A 62 11.57 9.74 5.02
CA GLN A 62 12.59 8.99 5.77
C GLN A 62 12.67 9.48 7.23
N LYS A 63 12.63 10.79 7.46
CA LYS A 63 12.60 11.37 8.80
C LYS A 63 11.33 10.95 9.57
N GLN A 64 10.16 11.03 8.94
CA GLN A 64 8.90 10.59 9.55
C GLN A 64 8.91 9.09 9.88
N GLN A 65 9.50 8.26 9.02
CA GLN A 65 9.66 6.83 9.28
C GLN A 65 10.59 6.56 10.47
N LEU A 66 11.67 7.34 10.61
CA LEU A 66 12.58 7.23 11.75
C LEU A 66 11.89 7.62 13.07
N GLU A 67 11.16 8.74 13.08
CA GLU A 67 10.40 9.18 14.26
C GLU A 67 9.29 8.16 14.65
N LEU A 68 8.62 7.58 13.66
CA LEU A 68 7.64 6.52 13.90
C LEU A 68 8.30 5.25 14.46
N MET A 69 9.47 4.87 13.94
CA MET A 69 10.22 3.72 14.42
C MET A 69 10.70 3.93 15.86
N ASP A 70 11.17 5.12 16.21
CA ASP A 70 11.57 5.48 17.57
C ASP A 70 10.38 5.47 18.54
N THR A 71 9.23 6.02 18.13
CA THR A 71 8.02 5.96 18.96
C THR A 71 7.54 4.54 19.17
N VAL A 72 7.55 3.69 18.14
CA VAL A 72 7.25 2.25 18.26
C VAL A 72 8.23 1.56 19.19
N HIS A 73 9.54 1.80 19.07
CA HIS A 73 10.54 1.23 19.97
C HIS A 73 10.32 1.69 21.41
N ASN A 74 9.96 2.95 21.63
CA ASN A 74 9.64 3.47 22.95
C ASN A 74 8.38 2.80 23.52
N LEU A 75 7.33 2.61 22.72
CA LEU A 75 6.12 1.88 23.15
C LEU A 75 6.44 0.42 23.48
N VAL A 76 7.22 -0.27 22.64
CA VAL A 76 7.68 -1.64 22.91
C VAL A 76 8.53 -1.70 24.19
N ASN A 77 9.39 -0.71 24.41
CA ASN A 77 10.19 -0.59 25.63
C ASN A 77 9.34 -0.32 26.87
N LEU A 78 8.27 0.47 26.75
CA LEU A 78 7.31 0.69 27.83
C LEU A 78 6.52 -0.58 28.12
N CYS A 79 6.04 -1.29 27.10
CA CYS A 79 5.36 -2.58 27.27
C CYS A 79 6.28 -3.67 27.86
N THR A 80 7.57 -3.67 27.52
CA THR A 80 8.54 -4.63 28.08
C THR A 80 9.01 -4.24 29.48
N LYS A 81 9.13 -2.93 29.80
CA LYS A 81 9.44 -2.44 31.15
C LYS A 81 8.24 -2.54 32.11
N GLU A 82 7.00 -2.41 31.60
CA GLU A 82 5.76 -2.68 32.33
C GLU A 82 5.48 -4.18 32.53
N GLY A 83 6.31 -5.06 31.94
CA GLY A 83 6.36 -6.49 32.26
C GLY A 83 6.70 -6.82 33.73
N VAL A 84 6.98 -5.82 34.58
CA VAL A 84 7.24 -6.00 36.02
C VAL A 84 6.07 -5.56 36.92
N LEU A 85 4.99 -4.96 36.38
CA LEU A 85 3.83 -4.54 37.19
C LEU A 85 2.51 -5.29 36.91
N LEU A 86 2.56 -6.45 36.25
CA LEU A 86 1.48 -7.45 36.26
C LEU A 86 1.90 -8.81 36.85
N LYS A 87 2.93 -8.85 37.72
CA LYS A 87 3.06 -9.93 38.72
C LYS A 87 2.29 -9.52 39.99
N GLY A 88 0.98 -9.49 39.88
CA GLY A 88 0.09 -9.07 40.97
C GLY A 88 -1.40 -9.04 40.62
N GLY A 89 -1.76 -9.16 39.33
CA GLY A 89 -3.11 -9.53 38.95
C GLY A 89 -3.29 -11.02 39.23
N LYS A 90 -4.30 -11.36 40.03
CA LYS A 90 -4.79 -12.72 40.21
C LYS A 90 -4.86 -13.40 38.83
N ARG A 91 -4.65 -14.72 38.76
CA ARG A 91 -5.27 -15.52 37.69
C ARG A 91 -6.77 -15.24 37.79
N GLU A 92 -7.27 -14.22 37.10
CA GLU A 92 -8.64 -14.29 36.63
C GLU A 92 -8.59 -15.48 35.69
N GLU A 93 -9.22 -16.57 36.13
CA GLU A 93 -9.78 -17.53 35.19
C GLU A 93 -10.32 -16.70 34.03
N GLU A 94 -9.67 -16.81 32.88
CA GLU A 94 -10.17 -16.32 31.60
C GLU A 94 -11.65 -16.69 31.59
N LYS A 95 -12.52 -15.70 31.82
CA LYS A 95 -13.97 -15.92 31.87
C LYS A 95 -14.37 -16.28 30.46
N SER A 96 -14.28 -17.57 30.21
CA SER A 96 -14.64 -18.24 28.99
C SER A 96 -16.15 -18.04 28.83
N PHE A 97 -16.54 -17.22 27.85
CA PHE A 97 -17.96 -16.99 27.58
C PHE A 97 -18.57 -18.28 27.06
N ARG A 98 -19.60 -18.79 27.74
CA ARG A 98 -20.26 -20.03 27.31
C ARG A 98 -21.23 -19.79 26.16
N ASP A 99 -21.81 -18.59 26.12
CA ASP A 99 -22.79 -18.16 25.13
C ASP A 99 -22.77 -16.64 24.96
N CYS A 100 -23.63 -16.13 24.08
CA CYS A 100 -23.73 -14.69 23.83
C CYS A 100 -24.38 -13.92 25.00
N ALA A 101 -25.09 -14.58 25.91
CA ALA A 101 -25.65 -13.93 27.07
C ALA A 101 -24.56 -13.60 28.09
N ASP A 102 -23.59 -14.51 28.30
CA ASP A 102 -22.39 -14.24 29.10
C ASP A 102 -21.57 -13.09 28.50
N VAL A 103 -21.43 -13.06 27.17
CA VAL A 103 -20.77 -11.95 26.44
C VAL A 103 -21.49 -10.61 26.72
N TYR A 104 -22.81 -10.58 26.61
CA TYR A 104 -23.61 -9.38 26.85
C TYR A 104 -23.53 -8.91 28.31
N GLN A 105 -23.61 -9.83 29.27
CA GLN A 105 -23.46 -9.52 30.70
C GLN A 105 -22.08 -8.99 31.07
N ALA A 106 -21.05 -9.37 30.31
CA ALA A 106 -19.70 -8.81 30.45
C ALA A 106 -19.56 -7.39 29.85
N GLY A 107 -20.64 -6.82 29.30
CA GLY A 107 -20.69 -5.43 28.80
C GLY A 107 -20.40 -5.31 27.30
N PHE A 108 -20.27 -6.41 26.57
CA PHE A 108 -20.08 -6.39 25.12
C PHE A 108 -21.45 -6.27 24.43
N ASN A 109 -21.89 -5.04 24.22
CA ASN A 109 -23.26 -4.73 23.75
C ASN A 109 -23.35 -4.44 22.24
N LYS A 110 -22.43 -4.94 21.42
CA LYS A 110 -22.45 -4.73 19.95
C LYS A 110 -22.69 -6.06 19.25
N SER A 111 -23.59 -6.09 18.27
CA SER A 111 -23.75 -7.30 17.45
C SER A 111 -22.47 -7.59 16.66
N GLY A 112 -22.12 -8.88 16.53
CA GLY A 112 -20.90 -9.28 15.84
C GLY A 112 -20.51 -10.73 16.09
N ILE A 113 -19.34 -11.12 15.58
CA ILE A 113 -18.78 -12.47 15.79
C ILE A 113 -18.01 -12.51 17.10
N TYR A 114 -18.36 -13.46 17.96
CA TYR A 114 -17.69 -13.72 19.25
C TYR A 114 -17.23 -15.16 19.34
N THR A 115 -16.21 -15.39 20.16
CA THR A 115 -15.71 -16.73 20.49
C THR A 115 -16.38 -17.20 21.77
N ILE A 116 -17.09 -18.33 21.69
CA ILE A 116 -17.73 -18.98 22.83
C ILE A 116 -17.16 -20.39 23.05
N TYR A 117 -17.25 -20.87 24.29
CA TYR A 117 -16.76 -22.17 24.70
C TYR A 117 -17.94 -23.05 25.11
N ILE A 118 -18.27 -24.00 24.24
CA ILE A 118 -19.38 -24.91 24.45
C ILE A 118 -18.85 -26.10 25.25
N ASN A 119 -19.54 -26.46 26.33
CA ASN A 119 -19.20 -27.63 27.12
C ASN A 119 -19.11 -28.88 26.25
N ASN A 120 -18.12 -29.74 26.52
CA ASN A 120 -17.86 -30.97 25.78
C ASN A 120 -17.42 -30.78 24.31
N MET A 121 -17.12 -29.55 23.90
CA MET A 121 -16.44 -29.29 22.63
C MET A 121 -14.96 -29.02 22.90
N PRO A 122 -14.03 -29.70 22.22
CA PRO A 122 -12.59 -29.50 22.43
C PRO A 122 -12.10 -28.14 21.95
N GLU A 123 -12.84 -27.52 21.01
CA GLU A 123 -12.47 -26.26 20.39
C GLU A 123 -13.57 -25.21 20.57
N PRO A 124 -13.19 -23.95 20.83
CA PRO A 124 -14.15 -22.86 20.90
C PRO A 124 -14.80 -22.60 19.53
N LYS A 125 -16.03 -22.07 19.55
CA LYS A 125 -16.78 -21.77 18.33
C LYS A 125 -16.93 -20.26 18.14
N LYS A 126 -16.76 -19.83 16.89
CA LYS A 126 -17.09 -18.47 16.46
C LYS A 126 -18.57 -18.45 16.10
N VAL A 127 -19.34 -17.64 16.81
CA VAL A 127 -20.79 -17.48 16.62
C VAL A 127 -21.12 -16.02 16.41
N PHE A 128 -22.21 -15.75 15.68
CA PHE A 128 -22.76 -14.40 15.63
C PHE A 128 -23.65 -14.16 16.85
N CYS A 129 -23.32 -13.14 17.63
CA CYS A 129 -24.14 -12.64 18.72
C CYS A 129 -24.94 -11.42 18.24
N ASN A 130 -26.26 -11.48 18.37
CA ASN A 130 -27.12 -10.33 18.19
C ASN A 130 -27.35 -9.66 19.55
N MET A 131 -26.80 -8.46 19.71
CA MET A 131 -26.88 -7.67 20.93
C MET A 131 -27.90 -6.54 20.84
N ASP A 132 -28.45 -6.28 19.65
CA ASP A 132 -29.30 -5.12 19.38
C ASP A 132 -30.80 -5.43 19.56
N LEU A 133 -31.22 -6.67 19.33
CA LEU A 133 -32.62 -7.07 19.38
C LEU A 133 -33.03 -7.61 20.75
N ASN A 134 -34.23 -7.24 21.20
CA ASN A 134 -34.94 -7.87 22.32
C ASN A 134 -34.11 -8.03 23.61
N GLY A 135 -33.29 -7.03 23.95
CA GLY A 135 -32.46 -7.02 25.16
C GLY A 135 -31.07 -7.64 25.02
N GLY A 136 -30.69 -8.07 23.81
CA GLY A 136 -29.35 -8.55 23.48
C GLY A 136 -29.02 -9.94 24.01
N GLY A 137 -27.80 -10.40 23.74
CA GLY A 137 -27.29 -11.70 24.21
C GLY A 137 -27.72 -12.91 23.39
N TRP A 138 -28.24 -12.71 22.17
CA TRP A 138 -28.76 -13.81 21.35
C TRP A 138 -27.66 -14.52 20.57
N THR A 139 -27.45 -15.82 20.82
CA THR A 139 -26.61 -16.67 19.98
C THR A 139 -27.39 -17.12 18.74
N VAL A 140 -26.94 -16.68 17.56
CA VAL A 140 -27.58 -17.05 16.29
C VAL A 140 -27.10 -18.43 15.85
N ILE A 141 -28.02 -19.40 15.83
CA ILE A 141 -27.74 -20.80 15.43
C ILE A 141 -27.99 -21.08 13.94
N GLN A 142 -28.83 -20.27 13.29
CA GLN A 142 -29.14 -20.35 11.87
C GLN A 142 -29.60 -18.97 11.38
N HIS A 143 -29.18 -18.57 10.19
CA HIS A 143 -29.60 -17.34 9.53
C HIS A 143 -29.87 -17.59 8.04
N ARG A 144 -30.94 -16.99 7.52
CA ARG A 144 -31.35 -17.03 6.10
C ARG A 144 -31.74 -15.63 5.67
N GLU A 145 -31.26 -15.19 4.52
CA GLU A 145 -31.54 -13.84 4.01
C GLU A 145 -31.86 -13.85 2.51
N ASP A 146 -30.99 -14.42 1.69
CA ASP A 146 -31.04 -14.30 0.22
C ASP A 146 -31.35 -15.61 -0.52
N GLY A 147 -31.42 -16.74 0.20
CA GLY A 147 -31.66 -18.06 -0.40
C GLY A 147 -30.49 -18.62 -1.21
N SER A 148 -29.28 -18.04 -1.09
CA SER A 148 -28.10 -18.46 -1.85
C SER A 148 -27.50 -19.81 -1.40
N LEU A 149 -27.83 -20.27 -0.20
CA LEU A 149 -27.32 -21.52 0.37
C LEU A 149 -28.37 -22.63 0.34
N ASP A 150 -27.98 -23.80 -0.15
CA ASP A 150 -28.79 -25.01 -0.06
C ASP A 150 -28.75 -25.61 1.36
N PHE A 151 -29.94 -25.94 1.86
CA PHE A 151 -30.18 -26.56 3.16
C PHE A 151 -30.51 -28.05 3.06
N GLN A 152 -30.67 -28.60 1.85
CA GLN A 152 -30.87 -30.03 1.62
C GLN A 152 -29.54 -30.78 1.81
N ARG A 153 -29.18 -31.03 3.06
CA ARG A 153 -27.96 -31.76 3.45
C ARG A 153 -28.30 -33.12 4.05
N GLU A 154 -27.45 -34.10 3.79
CA GLU A 154 -27.57 -35.44 4.37
C GLU A 154 -27.22 -35.44 5.87
N PHE A 155 -27.89 -36.30 6.64
CA PHE A 155 -27.52 -36.55 8.03
C PHE A 155 -26.26 -37.41 8.08
N VAL A 156 -25.15 -36.84 8.56
CA VAL A 156 -23.94 -37.61 8.86
C VAL A 156 -23.94 -37.93 10.35
N VAL A 157 -24.11 -39.21 10.71
CA VAL A 157 -23.90 -39.69 12.07
C VAL A 157 -22.43 -40.04 12.23
N SER A 158 -21.67 -39.23 12.97
CA SER A 158 -20.35 -39.63 13.43
C SER A 158 -20.52 -40.64 14.56
N MET A 159 -20.38 -41.93 14.26
CA MET A 159 -20.28 -42.98 15.28
C MET A 159 -19.01 -42.79 16.10
N SER A 160 -19.15 -42.17 17.27
CA SER A 160 -18.19 -42.29 18.37
C SER A 160 -18.88 -42.90 19.59
N ASP A 161 -19.53 -44.04 19.39
CA ASP A 161 -19.99 -44.91 20.47
C ASP A 161 -19.09 -46.16 20.49
N SER A 162 -17.83 -45.98 20.87
CA SER A 162 -17.09 -47.04 21.55
C SER A 162 -17.37 -46.88 23.04
N TYR A 163 -17.99 -47.92 23.61
CA TYR A 163 -18.29 -48.21 25.03
C TYR A 163 -19.78 -48.26 25.39
N PHE A 164 -20.46 -49.32 24.94
CA PHE A 164 -21.40 -50.03 25.81
C PHE A 164 -21.42 -51.53 25.48
N SER A 165 -21.18 -52.33 26.53
CA SER A 165 -21.07 -53.82 26.62
C SER A 165 -19.79 -54.47 26.13
#